data_AF-A0A835YVW1-F1
#
_entry.id   AF-A0A835YVW1-F1
#
_cell.length_a   1.000
_cell.length_b   1.000
_cell.length_c   1.000
_cell.angle_alpha   90.00
_cell.angle_beta   90.00
_cell.angle_gamma   90.00
#
_symmetry.space_group_name_H-M   'P 1'
#
loop_
_entity.id
_entity.type
_entity.pdbx_description
1 polymer ?
#
loop_
_entity_poly.entity_id
_entity_poly.type
_entity_poly.pdbx_seq_one_letter_code
_entity_poly.pdbx_strand_id
1 'polypeptide(L)'
;MVLFCSSAHQTEDWARHKKECKHLAKLGLWGCTYDEAKESANTLQPAAAAADADATTLFLYSEGTLLPELRPNPPECGICGRTEPLSLTPCCQNLICNRQHEYELFSYSREFCDRSHDRYTACGFHHGAGHAGDWRTCERCAADFNDDYWYSNNGYNFTPGPAPPKGSFHTAECDVCKGRVHRGFEGYSTYRGQVSCNDCTSAQGRYA
;
A
#
# COMPACT_ATOMS: atom_id res chain seq x y z
N MET A 1 -9.10 -6.53 0.73
CA MET A 1 -7.81 -5.79 0.69
C MET A 1 -7.06 -6.10 1.97
N VAL A 2 -5.77 -6.39 1.87
CA VAL A 2 -4.94 -6.83 3.01
C VAL A 2 -4.30 -5.62 3.69
N LEU A 3 -4.16 -5.64 5.01
CA LEU A 3 -3.30 -4.71 5.74
C LEU A 3 -2.17 -5.51 6.39
N PHE A 4 -0.97 -4.97 6.40
CA PHE A 4 0.21 -5.62 6.94
C PHE A 4 0.42 -5.20 8.39
N CYS A 5 0.55 -6.18 9.29
CA CYS A 5 0.90 -5.98 10.69
C CYS A 5 1.73 -7.18 11.18
N SER A 6 2.80 -6.98 11.95
CA SER A 6 3.65 -8.09 12.38
C SER A 6 3.03 -8.91 13.51
N SER A 7 3.25 -10.23 13.52
CA SER A 7 2.75 -11.11 14.59
C SER A 7 3.26 -10.68 15.98
N ALA A 8 4.52 -10.27 16.06
CA ALA A 8 5.12 -9.74 17.29
C ALA A 8 4.34 -8.52 17.82
N HIS A 9 4.00 -7.56 16.95
CA HIS A 9 3.20 -6.39 17.32
C HIS A 9 1.82 -6.82 17.86
N GLN A 10 1.16 -7.79 17.21
CA GLN A 10 -0.16 -8.28 17.65
C GLN A 10 -0.11 -8.93 19.03
N THR A 11 0.92 -9.74 19.28
CA THR A 11 1.10 -10.44 20.56
C THR A 11 1.41 -9.47 21.69
N GLU A 12 2.28 -8.49 21.46
CA GLU A 12 2.73 -7.54 22.49
C GLU A 12 1.65 -6.53 22.90
N ASP A 13 0.64 -6.29 22.05
CA ASP A 13 -0.38 -5.26 22.27
C ASP A 13 -1.81 -5.68 21.89
N TRP A 14 -2.16 -6.91 22.24
CA TRP A 14 -3.44 -7.49 21.83
C TRP A 14 -4.67 -6.69 22.27
N ALA A 15 -4.62 -6.05 23.45
CA ALA A 15 -5.75 -5.28 23.96
C ALA A 15 -6.10 -4.06 23.10
N ARG A 16 -5.08 -3.38 22.54
CA ARG A 16 -5.26 -2.32 21.54
C ARG A 16 -5.62 -2.93 20.19
N HIS A 17 -4.81 -3.90 19.74
CA HIS A 17 -4.90 -4.48 18.41
C HIS A 17 -6.27 -5.10 18.11
N LYS A 18 -6.89 -5.79 19.07
CA LYS A 18 -8.23 -6.38 18.88
C LYS A 18 -9.29 -5.35 18.50
N LYS A 19 -9.19 -4.10 18.99
CA LYS A 19 -10.13 -3.01 18.66
C LYS A 19 -9.97 -2.59 17.20
N GLU A 20 -8.73 -2.46 16.77
CA GLU A 20 -8.39 -2.16 15.38
C GLU A 20 -8.79 -3.29 14.45
N CYS A 21 -8.38 -4.52 14.74
CA CYS A 21 -8.73 -5.71 13.96
C CYS A 21 -10.25 -5.84 13.78
N LYS A 22 -11.05 -5.60 14.84
CA LYS A 22 -12.51 -5.59 14.74
C LYS A 22 -13.04 -4.51 13.79
N HIS A 23 -12.46 -3.31 13.84
CA HIS A 23 -12.88 -2.22 12.96
C HIS A 23 -12.46 -2.48 11.49
N LEU A 24 -11.24 -2.95 11.24
CA LEU A 24 -10.76 -3.32 9.92
C LEU A 24 -11.60 -4.45 9.31
N ALA A 25 -11.93 -5.47 10.10
CA ALA A 25 -12.78 -6.58 9.66
C ALA A 25 -14.18 -6.10 9.24
N LYS A 26 -14.77 -5.10 9.92
CA LYS A 26 -16.04 -4.47 9.51
C LYS A 26 -15.96 -3.85 8.11
N LEU A 27 -14.78 -3.37 7.71
CA LEU A 27 -14.53 -2.77 6.39
C LEU A 27 -14.18 -3.81 5.32
N GLY A 28 -14.22 -5.11 5.62
CA GLY A 28 -13.74 -6.16 4.71
C GLY A 28 -12.22 -6.10 4.49
N LEU A 29 -11.50 -5.44 5.39
CA LEU A 29 -10.05 -5.42 5.42
C LEU A 29 -9.57 -6.52 6.34
N TRP A 30 -8.67 -7.37 5.85
CA TRP A 30 -8.11 -8.46 6.65
C TRP A 30 -6.63 -8.20 6.92
N GLY A 31 -6.22 -8.37 8.17
CA GLY A 31 -4.80 -8.27 8.53
C GLY A 31 -4.08 -9.54 8.09
N CYS A 32 -3.08 -9.40 7.22
CA CYS A 32 -2.08 -10.46 7.03
C CYS A 32 -0.93 -10.19 8.01
N THR A 33 -0.47 -11.25 8.67
CA THR A 33 0.73 -11.18 9.48
C THR A 33 1.93 -10.95 8.59
N TYR A 34 2.52 -9.77 8.67
CA TYR A 34 3.73 -9.40 7.94
C TYR A 34 4.97 -9.90 8.68
N ASP A 35 5.85 -10.55 7.93
CA ASP A 35 7.17 -10.94 8.40
C ASP A 35 8.20 -10.21 7.53
N GLU A 36 8.81 -9.18 8.10
CA GLU A 36 9.73 -8.29 7.39
C GLU A 36 10.88 -9.05 6.73
N ALA A 37 11.41 -10.07 7.41
CA ALA A 37 12.51 -10.87 6.87
C ALA A 37 12.06 -11.71 5.66
N LYS A 38 10.83 -12.25 5.67
CA LYS A 38 10.32 -13.07 4.55
C LYS A 38 9.93 -12.23 3.34
N GLU A 39 9.23 -11.12 3.56
CA GLU A 39 8.72 -10.31 2.45
C GLU A 39 9.80 -9.41 1.84
N SER A 40 10.79 -8.98 2.62
CA SER A 40 11.97 -8.30 2.06
C SER A 40 12.79 -9.23 1.15
N ALA A 41 12.76 -10.54 1.40
CA ALA A 41 13.39 -11.53 0.53
C ALA A 41 12.60 -11.76 -0.78
N ASN A 42 11.29 -11.50 -0.78
CA ASN A 42 10.43 -11.57 -1.96
C ASN A 42 10.48 -10.29 -2.81
N THR A 43 11.05 -9.21 -2.29
CA THR A 43 11.22 -7.98 -3.04
C THR A 43 12.34 -8.20 -4.04
N LEU A 44 12.01 -8.27 -5.32
CA LEU A 44 12.98 -8.13 -6.40
C LEU A 44 13.62 -6.74 -6.22
N GLN A 45 14.80 -6.71 -5.59
CA GLN A 45 15.63 -5.51 -5.64
C GLN A 45 15.86 -5.19 -7.13
N PRO A 46 15.73 -3.92 -7.55
CA PRO A 46 16.22 -3.55 -8.88
C PRO A 46 17.67 -4.02 -8.95
N ALA A 47 17.97 -4.80 -9.99
CA ALA A 47 19.22 -5.53 -10.13
C ALA A 47 20.43 -4.60 -10.05
N ALA A 48 20.94 -4.38 -8.84
CA ALA A 48 22.30 -3.88 -8.61
C ALA A 48 23.34 -5.02 -8.76
N ALA A 49 22.91 -6.21 -9.19
CA ALA A 49 23.74 -7.40 -9.37
C ALA A 49 23.82 -7.88 -10.85
N ALA A 50 23.63 -6.99 -11.82
CA ALA A 50 23.91 -7.28 -13.24
C ALA A 50 25.25 -6.68 -13.70
N ALA A 51 26.25 -6.59 -12.81
CA ALA A 51 27.59 -6.15 -13.19
C ALA A 51 28.39 -7.24 -13.92
N ASP A 52 28.00 -8.51 -13.80
CA ASP A 52 28.79 -9.64 -14.33
C ASP A 52 27.99 -10.58 -15.27
N ALA A 53 26.75 -10.23 -15.63
CA ALA A 53 26.01 -10.97 -16.64
C ALA A 53 26.41 -10.44 -18.01
N ASP A 54 27.16 -11.26 -18.73
CA ASP A 54 27.56 -11.12 -20.13
C ASP A 54 26.55 -10.31 -20.96
N ALA A 55 27.09 -9.36 -21.74
CA ALA A 55 26.40 -8.26 -22.42
C ALA A 55 25.36 -8.69 -23.48
N THR A 56 25.08 -9.98 -23.56
CA THR A 56 24.11 -10.63 -24.43
C THR A 56 22.67 -10.59 -23.86
N THR A 57 22.49 -10.17 -22.61
CA THR A 57 21.18 -10.15 -21.92
C THR A 57 20.51 -8.77 -21.88
N LEU A 58 20.98 -7.83 -22.69
CA LEU A 58 20.58 -6.40 -22.61
C LEU A 58 19.88 -5.86 -23.87
N PHE A 59 19.51 -6.71 -24.82
CA PHE A 59 18.76 -6.28 -25.99
C PHE A 59 17.64 -7.25 -26.28
N LEU A 60 16.40 -6.83 -25.96
CA LEU A 60 15.18 -6.97 -26.76
C LEU A 60 13.96 -6.60 -25.88
N TYR A 61 13.79 -5.30 -25.62
CA TYR A 61 12.54 -4.73 -25.11
C TYR A 61 11.74 -4.01 -26.21
N SER A 62 12.07 -4.19 -27.51
CA SER A 62 11.34 -3.53 -28.60
C SER A 62 10.17 -4.32 -29.20
N GLU A 63 10.02 -5.64 -29.03
CA GLU A 63 8.92 -6.40 -29.68
C GLU A 63 8.27 -7.48 -28.81
N GLY A 64 7.64 -7.05 -27.72
CA GLY A 64 6.36 -7.64 -27.29
C GLY A 64 6.29 -9.15 -26.98
N THR A 65 7.36 -9.80 -26.55
CA THR A 65 7.27 -11.19 -26.05
C THR A 65 8.22 -11.42 -24.87
N LEU A 66 7.65 -11.66 -23.69
CA LEU A 66 8.39 -12.02 -22.48
C LEU A 66 8.93 -13.45 -22.60
N LEU A 67 10.22 -13.66 -22.30
CA LEU A 67 10.82 -14.99 -22.26
C LEU A 67 10.18 -15.83 -21.12
N PRO A 68 9.61 -17.02 -21.39
CA PRO A 68 8.75 -17.73 -20.43
C PRO A 68 9.48 -18.58 -19.38
N GLU A 69 10.80 -18.69 -19.40
CA GLU A 69 11.47 -19.88 -18.84
C GLU A 69 12.01 -19.77 -17.40
N LEU A 70 11.68 -18.71 -16.64
CA LEU A 70 12.21 -18.55 -15.27
C LEU A 70 11.16 -18.38 -14.16
N ARG A 71 9.87 -18.60 -14.45
CA ARG A 71 8.85 -18.68 -13.40
C ARG A 71 8.03 -19.96 -13.55
N PRO A 72 7.96 -20.83 -12.52
CA PRO A 72 7.16 -22.06 -12.60
C PRO A 72 5.64 -21.80 -12.68
N ASN A 73 5.21 -20.55 -12.51
CA ASN A 73 3.83 -20.10 -12.65
C ASN A 73 3.73 -18.98 -13.71
N PRO A 74 2.57 -18.84 -14.38
CA PRO A 74 2.32 -17.70 -15.25
C PRO A 74 2.54 -16.39 -14.50
N PRO A 75 3.02 -15.33 -15.17
CA PRO A 75 3.18 -14.03 -14.54
C PRO A 75 1.82 -13.58 -13.99
N GLU A 76 1.80 -13.19 -12.72
CA GLU A 76 0.61 -12.73 -12.02
C GLU A 76 0.84 -11.37 -11.37
N CYS A 77 -0.23 -10.61 -11.20
CA CYS A 77 -0.24 -9.36 -10.47
C CYS A 77 0.10 -9.63 -9.01
N GLY A 78 1.17 -9.04 -8.48
CA GLY A 78 1.57 -9.26 -7.09
C GLY A 78 0.63 -8.68 -6.03
N ILE A 79 -0.43 -7.96 -6.43
CA ILE A 79 -1.47 -7.45 -5.52
C ILE A 79 -2.72 -8.34 -5.52
N CYS A 80 -3.18 -8.79 -6.70
CA CYS A 80 -4.47 -9.48 -6.83
C CYS A 80 -4.42 -10.86 -7.49
N GLY A 81 -3.25 -11.34 -7.94
CA GLY A 81 -3.05 -12.66 -8.54
C GLY A 81 -3.66 -12.86 -9.93
N ARG A 82 -4.12 -11.80 -10.61
CA ARG A 82 -4.61 -11.91 -12.00
C ARG A 82 -3.43 -12.02 -12.96
N THR A 83 -3.60 -12.75 -14.05
CA THR A 83 -2.51 -13.03 -15.01
C THR A 83 -2.46 -12.08 -16.21
N GLU A 84 -3.54 -11.33 -16.50
CA GLU A 84 -3.58 -10.38 -17.62
C GLU A 84 -4.72 -9.34 -17.47
N PRO A 85 -4.60 -8.15 -18.09
CA PRO A 85 -3.37 -7.58 -18.66
C PRO A 85 -2.42 -7.08 -17.56
N LEU A 86 -1.11 -7.27 -17.75
CA LEU A 86 -0.06 -6.92 -16.78
C LEU A 86 0.91 -5.88 -17.34
N SER A 87 1.53 -5.11 -16.45
CA SER A 87 2.63 -4.18 -16.73
C SER A 87 3.61 -4.15 -15.55
N LEU A 88 4.78 -3.52 -15.73
CA LEU A 88 5.72 -3.25 -14.65
C LEU A 88 5.42 -1.87 -14.04
N THR A 89 5.44 -1.78 -12.71
CA THR A 89 5.35 -0.48 -12.03
C THR A 89 6.61 0.36 -12.30
N PRO A 90 6.47 1.68 -12.53
CA PRO A 90 7.63 2.54 -12.76
C PRO A 90 8.52 2.67 -11.51
N CYS A 91 7.90 2.65 -10.32
CA CYS A 91 8.57 2.89 -9.03
C CYS A 91 9.37 1.68 -8.50
N CYS A 92 8.82 0.47 -8.57
CA CYS A 92 9.41 -0.73 -7.95
C CYS A 92 9.58 -1.91 -8.90
N GLN A 93 9.27 -1.74 -10.19
CA GLN A 93 9.46 -2.75 -11.24
C GLN A 93 8.79 -4.11 -10.93
N ASN A 94 7.65 -4.07 -10.24
CA ASN A 94 6.84 -5.24 -9.94
C ASN A 94 5.71 -5.41 -10.96
N LEU A 95 5.32 -6.66 -11.23
CA LEU A 95 4.20 -6.96 -12.12
C LEU A 95 2.86 -6.60 -11.48
N ILE A 96 2.07 -5.79 -12.18
CA ILE A 96 0.80 -5.25 -11.72
C ILE A 96 -0.24 -5.26 -12.83
N CYS A 97 -1.53 -5.36 -12.50
CA CYS A 97 -2.60 -5.20 -13.49
C CYS A 97 -2.53 -3.83 -14.17
N ASN A 98 -2.64 -3.81 -15.50
CA ASN A 98 -2.65 -2.60 -16.32
C ASN A 98 -4.05 -2.27 -16.82
N ARG A 99 -4.90 -1.75 -15.92
CA ARG A 99 -6.32 -1.49 -16.21
C ARG A 99 -6.79 -0.13 -15.75
N GLN A 100 -5.90 0.74 -15.28
CA GLN A 100 -6.24 2.11 -14.89
C GLN A 100 -6.98 2.89 -15.99
N HIS A 101 -6.79 2.55 -17.26
CA HIS A 101 -7.49 3.16 -18.39
C HIS A 101 -9.00 2.88 -18.41
N GLU A 102 -9.46 1.84 -17.72
CA GLU A 102 -10.88 1.51 -17.53
C GLU A 102 -11.50 2.27 -16.34
N TYR A 103 -10.72 3.09 -15.62
CA TYR A 103 -11.19 3.81 -14.45
C TYR A 103 -12.16 4.93 -14.81
N GLU A 104 -13.39 4.83 -14.28
CA GLU A 104 -14.36 5.91 -14.34
C GLU A 104 -14.11 6.96 -13.24
N LEU A 105 -13.97 8.23 -13.64
CA LEU A 105 -13.86 9.35 -12.71
C LEU A 105 -15.07 9.38 -11.75
N PHE A 106 -14.81 9.71 -10.49
CA PHE A 106 -15.80 9.74 -9.39
C PHE A 106 -16.38 8.38 -8.97
N SER A 107 -15.95 7.26 -9.55
CA SER A 107 -16.33 5.92 -9.06
C SER A 107 -15.70 5.57 -7.70
N TYR A 108 -14.60 6.24 -7.34
CA TYR A 108 -13.75 5.90 -6.18
C TYR A 108 -13.32 4.41 -6.12
N SER A 109 -13.36 3.72 -7.26
CA SER A 109 -13.01 2.30 -7.36
C SER A 109 -11.55 2.07 -6.97
N ARG A 110 -11.35 0.94 -6.29
CA ARG A 110 -10.07 0.45 -5.76
C ARG A 110 -9.66 -0.88 -6.42
N GLU A 111 -10.36 -1.28 -7.48
CA GLU A 111 -10.12 -2.55 -8.20
C GLU A 111 -8.96 -2.47 -9.19
N PHE A 112 -8.50 -1.25 -9.47
CA PHE A 112 -7.39 -0.93 -10.37
C PHE A 112 -6.09 -0.94 -9.57
N CYS A 113 -5.35 -2.05 -9.66
CA CYS A 113 -4.15 -2.28 -8.86
C CYS A 113 -3.07 -1.24 -9.16
N ASP A 114 -2.76 -1.00 -10.43
CA ASP A 114 -1.85 0.06 -10.91
C ASP A 114 -2.17 1.43 -10.32
N ARG A 115 -3.40 1.90 -10.50
CA ARG A 115 -3.86 3.19 -9.97
C ARG A 115 -3.80 3.25 -8.46
N SER A 116 -4.21 2.17 -7.79
CA SER A 116 -4.27 2.11 -6.34
C SER A 116 -2.87 2.04 -5.73
N HIS A 117 -1.95 1.34 -6.39
CA HIS A 117 -0.54 1.35 -6.04
C HIS A 117 0.05 2.75 -6.17
N ASP A 118 -0.11 3.39 -7.32
CA ASP A 118 0.41 4.75 -7.56
C ASP A 118 -0.13 5.77 -6.56
N ARG A 119 -1.46 5.78 -6.33
CA ARG A 119 -2.12 6.81 -5.53
C ARG A 119 -2.07 6.58 -4.02
N TYR A 120 -2.09 5.33 -3.57
CA TYR A 120 -2.34 5.00 -2.16
C TYR A 120 -1.14 4.36 -1.46
N THR A 121 0.02 4.29 -2.11
CA THR A 121 1.22 3.75 -1.46
C THR A 121 2.28 4.82 -1.24
N ALA A 122 3.05 4.63 -0.18
CA ALA A 122 4.24 5.44 0.06
C ALA A 122 5.29 5.25 -1.06
N CYS A 123 5.34 4.05 -1.68
CA CYS A 123 6.17 3.76 -2.85
C CYS A 123 5.78 4.62 -4.07
N GLY A 124 4.49 4.67 -4.41
CA GLY A 124 3.96 5.49 -5.51
C GLY A 124 4.19 6.98 -5.27
N PHE A 125 3.88 7.46 -4.06
CA PHE A 125 4.14 8.85 -3.67
C PHE A 125 5.62 9.23 -3.76
N HIS A 126 6.52 8.38 -3.25
CA HIS A 126 7.97 8.62 -3.29
C HIS A 126 8.48 8.78 -4.72
N HIS A 127 8.05 7.90 -5.63
CA HIS A 127 8.40 8.00 -7.05
C HIS A 127 7.78 9.24 -7.71
N GLY A 128 6.50 9.52 -7.46
CA GLY A 128 5.82 10.70 -8.00
C GLY A 128 6.42 12.03 -7.53
N ALA A 129 6.94 12.06 -6.30
CA ALA A 129 7.67 13.20 -5.75
C ALA A 129 9.13 13.31 -6.25
N GLY A 130 9.63 12.32 -7.01
CA GLY A 130 11.00 12.31 -7.52
C GLY A 130 12.05 12.21 -6.41
N HIS A 131 11.72 11.58 -5.29
CA HIS A 131 12.67 11.34 -4.22
C HIS A 131 13.67 10.24 -4.62
N ALA A 132 14.90 10.36 -4.13
CA ALA A 132 15.95 9.37 -4.36
C ALA A 132 15.99 8.34 -3.23
N GLY A 133 16.41 7.11 -3.56
CA GLY A 133 16.61 6.03 -2.60
C GLY A 133 15.37 5.16 -2.40
N ASP A 134 15.31 4.48 -1.26
CA ASP A 134 14.15 3.68 -0.87
C ASP A 134 13.17 4.55 -0.08
N TRP A 135 11.89 4.46 -0.42
CA TRP A 135 10.85 5.20 0.27
C TRP A 135 10.75 4.86 1.76
N ARG A 136 11.13 3.64 2.16
CA ARG A 136 11.10 3.17 3.56
C ARG A 136 12.14 3.86 4.44
N THR A 137 13.23 4.35 3.86
CA THR A 137 14.30 5.07 4.55
C THR A 137 14.31 6.56 4.20
N CYS A 138 13.35 7.03 3.40
CA CYS A 138 13.27 8.41 2.97
C CYS A 138 12.67 9.30 4.08
N GLU A 139 13.51 10.18 4.66
CA GLU A 139 13.10 11.10 5.73
C GLU A 139 11.97 12.05 5.31
N ARG A 140 11.94 12.46 4.03
CA ARG A 140 10.86 13.31 3.50
C ARG A 140 9.52 12.58 3.48
N CYS A 141 9.52 11.34 2.99
CA CYS A 141 8.32 10.50 3.00
C CYS A 141 7.87 10.22 4.45
N ALA A 142 8.80 9.95 5.36
CA ALA A 142 8.47 9.76 6.78
C ALA A 142 7.78 11.00 7.39
N ALA A 143 8.24 12.20 7.04
CA ALA A 143 7.65 13.45 7.50
C ALA A 143 6.26 13.72 6.88
N ASP A 144 6.08 13.45 5.58
CA ASP A 144 4.81 13.72 4.89
C ASP A 144 3.67 12.80 5.35
N PHE A 145 3.98 11.55 5.69
CA PHE A 145 2.98 10.60 6.16
C PHE A 145 2.62 10.77 7.64
N ASN A 146 3.47 11.39 8.46
CA ASN A 146 3.20 11.84 9.84
C ASN A 146 2.21 10.96 10.64
N ASP A 147 2.68 9.78 11.07
CA ASP A 147 1.91 8.74 11.79
C ASP A 147 0.73 8.10 11.02
N ASP A 148 0.50 8.45 9.76
CA ASP A 148 -0.41 7.72 8.86
C ASP A 148 0.27 6.51 8.24
N TYR A 149 0.43 5.47 9.06
CA TYR A 149 1.05 4.20 8.66
C TYR A 149 0.25 3.44 7.60
N TRP A 150 -0.95 3.91 7.21
CA TRP A 150 -1.76 3.25 6.19
C TRP A 150 -1.10 3.26 4.81
N TYR A 151 -0.51 4.38 4.37
CA TYR A 151 0.15 4.46 3.06
C TYR A 151 1.32 3.48 2.94
N SER A 152 1.97 3.18 4.05
CA SER A 152 3.13 2.28 4.12
C SER A 152 2.74 0.81 4.32
N ASN A 153 1.59 0.52 4.95
CA ASN A 153 1.23 -0.83 5.39
C ASN A 153 -0.07 -1.37 4.78
N ASN A 154 -0.54 -0.79 3.67
CA ASN A 154 -1.68 -1.33 2.93
C ASN A 154 -1.29 -2.39 1.91
N GLY A 155 -2.27 -3.17 1.47
CA GLY A 155 -2.13 -4.26 0.51
C GLY A 155 -1.94 -3.83 -0.94
N TYR A 156 -1.73 -2.54 -1.22
CA TYR A 156 -1.25 -2.10 -2.52
C TYR A 156 0.27 -1.97 -2.56
N ASN A 157 0.96 -2.01 -1.42
CA ASN A 157 2.41 -2.08 -1.37
C ASN A 157 2.86 -3.52 -1.67
N PHE A 158 3.80 -3.68 -2.61
CA PHE A 158 4.47 -4.98 -2.84
C PHE A 158 5.40 -5.34 -1.68
N THR A 159 6.04 -4.33 -1.10
CA THR A 159 6.85 -4.44 0.11
C THR A 159 6.26 -3.45 1.09
N PRO A 160 5.70 -3.86 2.22
CA PRO A 160 5.19 -2.91 3.19
C PRO A 160 6.35 -2.22 3.91
N GLY A 161 6.02 -1.10 4.54
CA GLY A 161 6.97 -0.29 5.27
C GLY A 161 7.29 -0.85 6.65
N PRO A 162 8.08 -0.10 7.43
CA PRO A 162 8.34 -0.48 8.81
C PRO A 162 7.03 -0.61 9.59
N ALA A 163 7.01 -1.58 10.50
CA ALA A 163 5.88 -1.76 11.40
C ALA A 163 5.65 -0.47 12.21
N PRO A 164 4.37 -0.07 12.43
CA PRO A 164 4.08 1.09 13.25
C PRO A 164 4.62 0.92 14.67
N PRO A 165 5.07 2.01 15.32
CA PRO A 165 5.61 1.93 16.67
C PRO A 165 4.53 1.46 17.65
N LYS A 166 4.97 0.82 18.73
CA LYS A 166 4.08 0.42 19.82
C LYS A 166 3.32 1.63 20.35
N GLY A 167 2.03 1.46 20.60
CA GLY A 167 1.15 2.58 20.97
C GLY A 167 0.22 2.98 19.83
N SER A 168 0.66 2.77 18.58
CA SER A 168 0.00 3.31 17.41
C SER A 168 -1.15 2.44 16.90
N PHE A 169 -2.06 3.11 16.19
CA PHE A 169 -3.14 2.49 15.43
C PHE A 169 -2.98 2.87 13.96
N HIS A 170 -3.35 1.98 13.04
CA HIS A 170 -3.53 2.33 11.62
C HIS A 170 -4.76 3.22 11.38
N THR A 171 -5.71 3.19 12.30
CA THR A 171 -6.93 3.98 12.26
C THR A 171 -6.76 5.27 13.08
N ALA A 172 -7.57 6.28 12.81
CA ALA A 172 -7.71 7.47 13.65
C ALA A 172 -8.89 7.32 14.61
N GLU A 173 -8.94 8.13 15.67
CA GLU A 173 -10.12 8.27 16.51
C GLU A 173 -10.95 9.48 16.04
N CYS A 174 -12.27 9.35 16.01
CA CYS A 174 -13.18 10.47 15.81
C CYS A 174 -13.26 11.28 17.10
N ASP A 175 -12.93 12.57 17.05
CA ASP A 175 -12.94 13.45 18.21
C ASP A 175 -14.32 13.62 18.84
N VAL A 176 -15.38 13.40 18.06
CA VAL A 176 -16.79 13.59 18.45
C VAL A 176 -17.36 12.34 19.11
N CYS A 177 -17.38 11.21 18.40
CA CYS A 177 -18.03 9.98 18.88
C CYS A 177 -17.06 8.97 19.51
N LYS A 178 -15.74 9.24 19.48
CA LYS A 178 -14.68 8.33 19.94
C LYS A 178 -14.65 6.98 19.21
N GLY A 179 -15.35 6.89 18.09
CA GLY A 179 -15.28 5.77 17.16
C GLY A 179 -13.97 5.75 16.38
N ARG A 180 -13.65 4.61 15.76
CA ARG A 180 -12.48 4.48 14.88
C ARG A 180 -12.83 4.89 13.46
N VAL A 181 -11.87 5.51 12.78
CA VAL A 181 -11.99 5.98 11.40
C VAL A 181 -10.75 5.56 10.63
N HIS A 182 -10.94 4.82 9.55
CA HIS A 182 -9.86 4.43 8.66
C HIS A 182 -9.68 5.47 7.55
N ARG A 183 -8.74 6.41 7.71
CA ARG A 183 -8.53 7.56 6.82
C ARG A 183 -8.32 7.22 5.33
N GLY A 184 -7.75 6.06 5.01
CA GLY A 184 -7.56 5.62 3.62
C GLY A 184 -8.78 4.95 2.95
N PHE A 185 -9.83 4.64 3.72
CA PHE A 185 -10.94 3.79 3.27
C PHE A 185 -12.31 4.43 3.51
N GLU A 186 -12.50 5.04 4.67
CA GLU A 186 -13.74 5.71 5.07
C GLU A 186 -13.69 7.21 4.77
N GLY A 187 -14.87 7.81 4.62
CA GLY A 187 -15.01 9.27 4.58
C GLY A 187 -14.72 9.88 5.95
N TYR A 188 -13.88 10.91 5.97
CA TYR A 188 -13.56 11.66 7.18
C TYR A 188 -13.31 13.12 6.84
N SER A 189 -13.45 13.98 7.85
CA SER A 189 -13.08 15.39 7.76
C SER A 189 -11.98 15.68 8.77
N THR A 190 -11.03 16.53 8.38
CA THR A 190 -10.08 17.15 9.30
C THR A 190 -10.36 18.65 9.35
N TYR A 191 -10.50 19.19 10.55
CA TYR A 191 -10.67 20.63 10.75
C TYR A 191 -9.90 21.06 11.99
N ARG A 192 -8.96 22.01 11.82
CA ARG A 192 -8.09 22.50 12.91
C ARG A 192 -7.43 21.37 13.71
N GLY A 193 -6.98 20.32 13.03
CA GLY A 193 -6.34 19.15 13.65
C GLY A 193 -7.30 18.13 14.27
N GLN A 194 -8.60 18.39 14.29
CA GLN A 194 -9.61 17.42 14.77
C GLN A 194 -10.08 16.53 13.63
N VAL A 195 -10.19 15.23 13.90
CA VAL A 195 -10.71 14.20 12.99
C VAL A 195 -12.17 13.92 13.32
N SER A 196 -13.04 13.99 12.32
CA SER A 196 -14.47 13.63 12.44
C SER A 196 -14.84 12.57 11.42
N CYS A 197 -15.57 11.53 11.85
CA CYS A 197 -16.11 10.53 10.93
C CYS A 197 -17.20 11.14 10.03
N ASN A 198 -17.53 10.46 8.93
CA ASN A 198 -18.53 10.93 7.99
C ASN A 198 -19.90 11.21 8.63
N ASP A 199 -20.33 10.32 9.54
CA ASP A 199 -21.63 10.44 10.24
C ASP A 199 -21.66 11.69 11.12
N CYS A 200 -20.61 11.92 11.92
CA CYS A 200 -20.50 13.11 12.75
C CYS A 200 -20.35 14.39 11.92
N THR A 201 -19.64 14.33 10.79
CA THR A 201 -19.48 15.47 9.89
C THR A 201 -20.83 15.87 9.28
N SER A 202 -21.60 14.88 8.84
CA SER A 202 -22.95 15.07 8.28
C SER A 202 -23.92 15.61 9.33
N ALA A 203 -23.87 15.07 10.55
CA ALA A 203 -24.72 15.51 11.67
C ALA A 203 -24.41 16.94 12.15
N GLN A 204 -23.18 17.42 11.97
CA GLN A 204 -22.75 18.77 12.38
C GLN A 204 -23.06 19.86 11.34
N GLY A 205 -23.64 19.52 10.18
CA GLY A 205 -24.03 20.52 9.18
C GLY A 205 -22.86 21.31 8.58
N ARG A 206 -21.64 20.75 8.55
CA ARG A 206 -20.45 21.40 7.95
C ARG A 206 -20.43 21.39 6.41
N TYR A 207 -21.53 20.95 5.79
CA TYR A 207 -21.80 21.02 4.35
C TYR A 207 -23.08 21.85 4.08
N ALA A 208 -23.26 22.96 4.80
CA ALA A 208 -24.25 24.00 4.48
C ALA A 208 -23.54 25.25 3.97
#